data_AF-A0A819UQA5-F1
#
_entry.id   AF-A0A819UQA5-F1
#
_cell.length_a   1.000
_cell.length_b   1.000
_cell.length_c   1.000
_cell.angle_alpha   90.00
_cell.angle_beta   90.00
_cell.angle_gamma   90.00
#
_symmetry.space_group_name_H-M   'P 1'
#
loop_
_entity.id
_entity.type
_entity.pdbx_description
1 polymer ?
#
loop_
_entity_poly.entity_id
_entity_poly.type
_entity_poly.pdbx_seq_one_letter_code
_entity_poly.pdbx_strand_id
1 'polypeptide(L)' 'MSVATNFKPDYETYLHRIGRCGRFDKLGYTFNLIGSERDFNIMKDIEEYFRHPTDEIIIEAISNLEPDQE' A
#
# COMPACT_ATOMS: atom_id res chain seq x y z
N MET A 1 15.83 24.57 -2.13
CA MET A 1 16.52 23.29 -1.89
C MET A 1 15.71 22.23 -2.61
N SER A 2 16.21 21.69 -3.73
CA SER A 2 15.52 20.62 -4.45
C SER A 2 15.67 19.35 -3.63
N VAL A 3 14.61 18.93 -2.93
CA VAL A 3 14.56 17.57 -2.39
C VAL A 3 14.43 16.69 -3.62
N ALA A 4 15.52 16.00 -3.96
CA ALA A 4 15.40 14.78 -4.74
C ALA A 4 14.57 13.84 -3.86
N THR A 5 13.27 13.73 -4.12
CA THR A 5 12.42 12.71 -3.51
C THR A 5 12.95 11.38 -4.01
N ASN A 6 13.88 10.80 -3.26
CA ASN A 6 14.15 9.37 -3.36
C ASN A 6 12.80 8.71 -3.06
N PHE A 7 12.18 8.13 -4.08
CA PHE A 7 10.83 7.53 -4.04
C PHE A 7 10.81 6.22 -3.24
N LYS A 8 11.53 6.18 -2.12
CA LYS A 8 11.56 5.03 -1.23
C LYS A 8 10.36 5.08 -0.29
N PRO A 9 9.69 3.95 -0.06
CA PRO A 9 8.64 3.86 0.96
C PRO A 9 9.17 4.22 2.35
N ASP A 10 8.33 4.83 3.17
CA ASP A 10 8.56 4.91 4.62
C ASP A 10 8.05 3.61 5.27
N TYR A 11 8.96 2.64 5.36
CA TYR A 11 8.67 1.30 5.86
C TYR A 11 8.20 1.28 7.32
N GLU A 12 8.78 2.14 8.17
CA GLU A 12 8.40 2.25 9.59
C GLU A 12 6.98 2.78 9.73
N THR A 13 6.63 3.82 8.97
CA THR A 13 5.26 4.35 8.97
C THR A 13 4.27 3.33 8.43
N TYR A 14 4.62 2.57 7.39
CA TYR A 14 3.77 1.50 6.86
C TYR A 14 3.50 0.42 7.91
N LEU A 15 4.56 -0.09 8.55
CA LEU A 15 4.47 -1.11 9.60
C LEU A 15 3.59 -0.65 10.77
N HIS A 16 3.76 0.60 11.22
CA HIS A 16 2.95 1.16 12.31
C HIS A 16 1.48 1.34 11.95
N ARG A 17 1.16 1.54 10.66
CA ARG A 17 -0.23 1.62 10.17
C ARG A 17 -0.89 0.25 10.20
N ILE A 18 -0.28 -0.75 9.56
CA ILE A 18 -0.86 -2.10 9.49
C ILE A 18 -0.85 -2.82 10.84
N GLY A 19 0.16 -2.54 11.68
CA GLY A 19 0.33 -3.11 13.02
C GLY A 19 -0.76 -2.72 14.04
N ARG A 20 -1.74 -1.88 13.64
CA ARG A 20 -2.94 -1.59 14.45
C ARG A 20 -4.04 -2.64 14.27
N CYS A 21 -4.07 -3.37 13.16
CA CYS A 21 -5.19 -4.23 12.80
C CYS A 21 -5.18 -5.58 13.54
N GLY A 22 -4.01 -6.11 13.92
CA GLY A 22 -3.86 -7.39 14.63
C GLY A 22 -2.77 -7.33 15.69
N ARG A 23 -3.16 -7.28 16.98
CA ARG A 23 -2.25 -7.30 18.14
C ARG A 23 -2.66 -8.42 19.09
N PHE A 24 -1.70 -8.98 19.82
CA PHE A 24 -1.92 -10.03 20.82
C PHE A 24 -2.60 -11.27 20.23
N ASP A 25 -1.96 -11.88 19.24
CA ASP A 25 -2.39 -13.12 18.56
C ASP A 25 -3.79 -13.06 17.92
N LYS A 26 -4.30 -11.85 17.68
CA LYS A 26 -5.53 -11.63 16.94
C LYS A 26 -5.23 -11.49 15.46
N LEU A 27 -6.07 -12.14 14.65
CA LEU A 27 -6.10 -11.95 13.21
C LEU A 27 -6.55 -10.52 12.88
N GLY A 28 -5.89 -9.90 11.90
CA GLY A 28 -6.24 -8.61 11.33
C GLY A 28 -6.01 -8.64 9.83
N TYR A 29 -6.84 -7.92 9.07
CA TYR A 29 -6.76 -7.85 7.62
C TYR A 29 -6.50 -6.42 7.19
N THR A 30 -5.54 -6.22 6.30
CA THR A 30 -5.18 -4.90 5.77
C THR A 30 -5.29 -4.90 4.26
N PHE A 31 -5.95 -3.88 3.73
CA PHE A 31 -6.11 -3.67 2.30
C PHE A 31 -5.31 -2.44 1.89
N ASN A 32 -4.43 -2.60 0.91
CA ASN A 32 -3.71 -1.49 0.30
C ASN A 32 -4.46 -1.06 -0.96
N LEU A 33 -4.84 0.21 -1.05
CA LEU A 33 -5.48 0.76 -2.25
C LEU A 33 -4.40 1.30 -3.17
N ILE A 34 -4.33 0.77 -4.39
CA ILE A 34 -3.35 1.14 -5.40
C ILE A 34 -4.08 1.90 -6.51
N GLY A 35 -3.81 3.20 -6.65
CA GLY A 35 -4.48 4.06 -7.64
C GLY A 35 -3.61 4.42 -8.85
N SER A 36 -2.31 4.14 -8.80
CA SER A 36 -1.38 4.48 -9.85
C SER A 36 -0.23 3.47 -9.96
N GLU A 37 0.47 3.47 -11.09
CA GLU A 37 1.68 2.66 -11.29
C GLU A 37 2.77 3.01 -10.26
N ARG A 38 2.81 4.27 -9.80
CA ARG A 38 3.72 4.69 -8.73
C ARG A 38 3.41 3.97 -7.42
N ASP A 39 2.15 3.93 -7.03
CA ASP A 39 1.72 3.26 -5.79
C ASP A 39 2.01 1.76 -5.87
N PHE A 40 1.87 1.17 -7.06
CA PHE A 40 2.21 -0.23 -7.31
C PHE A 40 3.70 -0.49 -7.08
N ASN A 41 4.58 0.35 -7.61
CA ASN A 41 6.03 0.22 -7.41
C ASN A 41 6.42 0.40 -5.92
N ILE A 42 5.81 1.36 -5.23
CA ILE A 42 5.99 1.54 -3.78
C ILE A 42 5.57 0.27 -3.02
N MET A 43 4.45 -0.34 -3.40
CA MET A 43 3.98 -1.58 -2.78
C MET A 43 4.97 -2.73 -3.02
N LYS A 44 5.54 -2.85 -4.23
CA LYS A 44 6.56 -3.86 -4.54
C LYS A 44 7.82 -3.70 -3.68
N ASP A 45 8.29 -2.46 -3.49
CA ASP A 45 9.42 -2.17 -2.61
C ASP A 45 9.12 -2.56 -1.14
N ILE A 46 7.89 -2.33 -0.66
CA ILE A 46 7.44 -2.74 0.69
C ILE A 46 7.43 -4.26 0.83
N GLU A 47 6.88 -4.98 -0.15
CA GLU A 47 6.84 -6.46 -0.17
C GLU A 47 8.24 -7.06 -0.13
N GLU A 48 9.17 -6.52 -0.93
CA GLU A 48 10.57 -6.97 -0.95
C GLU A 48 11.27 -6.70 0.39
N TYR A 49 11.08 -5.51 0.96
CA TYR A 49 11.70 -5.12 2.23
C TYR A 49 11.28 -6.02 3.39
N PHE A 50 9.97 -6.28 3.52
CA PHE A 50 9.44 -7.14 4.59
C PHE A 50 9.46 -8.63 4.25
N ARG A 51 9.83 -8.99 3.01
CA ARG A 51 9.79 -10.36 2.48
C ARG A 51 8.43 -11.02 2.68
N HIS A 52 7.38 -10.22 2.48
CA HIS A 52 6.00 -10.64 2.70
C HIS A 52 5.18 -10.23 1.48
N PRO A 53 4.92 -11.16 0.54
CA PRO A 53 4.09 -10.87 -0.61
C PRO A 53 2.63 -10.67 -0.17
N THR A 54 1.93 -9.78 -0.85
CA THR A 54 0.51 -9.51 -0.62
C THR A 54 -0.30 -10.02 -1.80
N ASP A 55 -1.48 -10.56 -1.52
CA ASP A 55 -2.40 -10.98 -2.58
C ASP A 55 -3.01 -9.74 -3.26
N GLU A 56 -3.00 -9.75 -4.59
CA GLU A 56 -3.65 -8.71 -5.40
C GLU A 56 -5.13 -9.05 -5.59
N ILE A 57 -6.01 -8.10 -5.28
CA ILE A 57 -7.46 -8.25 -5.44
C ILE A 57 -7.94 -7.17 -6.40
N ILE A 58 -8.37 -7.59 -7.60
CA ILE A 58 -9.00 -6.69 -8.58
C ILE A 58 -10.50 -6.69 -8.30
N ILE A 59 -11.05 -5.50 -8.02
CA ILE A 59 -12.49 -5.31 -7.82
C ILE A 59 -13.04 -4.58 -9.04
N GLU A 60 -13.78 -5.29 -9.89
CA GLU A 60 -14.36 -4.75 -11.14
C GLU A 60 -15.24 -3.50 -10.91
N ALA A 61 -15.93 -3.44 -9.77
CA ALA A 61 -16.75 -2.29 -9.40
C ALA A 61 -15.92 -1.01 -9.19
N ILE A 62 -14.65 -1.13 -8.79
CA ILE A 62 -13.72 0.00 -8.63
C ILE A 62 -13.14 0.40 -9.99
N SER A 63 -12.96 -0.54 -10.92
CA SER A 63 -12.47 -0.26 -12.28
C SER A 63 -13.39 0.65 -13.09
N ASN A 64 -14.69 0.69 -12.75
CA ASN A 64 -15.70 1.53 -13.41
C ASN A 64 -15.98 2.85 -12.65
N LEU A 65 -15.22 3.15 -11.58
CA LEU A 65 -15.29 4.45 -10.95
C LEU A 65 -14.61 5.46 -11.88
N GLU A 66 -15.41 6.17 -12.68
CA GLU A 66 -14.91 7.37 -13.33
C GLU A 66 -14.49 8.36 -12.25
N PRO A 67 -13.29 8.97 -12.34
CA PRO A 67 -12.90 10.00 -11.40
C PRO A 67 -13.91 11.15 -11.50
N ASP A 68 -14.47 11.53 -10.35
CA ASP A 68 -15.36 12.68 -10.23
C ASP A 68 -14.70 13.88 -10.94
N GLN A 69 -15.37 14.39 -11.98
CA GLN A 69 -14.93 15.60 -12.66
C GLN A 69 -15.27 16.79 -11.74
N GLU A 70 -14.26 17.39 -11.13
CA GLU A 70 -14.38 18.66 -10.40
C GLU A 70 -14.47 19.85 -11.36
#